data_AF-A0ABD3N5F0-F1
#
_entry.id   AF-A0ABD3N5F0-F1
#
_cell.length_a   1.000
_cell.length_b   1.000
_cell.length_c   1.000
_cell.angle_alpha   90.00
_cell.angle_beta   90.00
_cell.angle_gamma   90.00
#
_symmetry.space_group_name_H-M   'P 1'
#
loop_
_entity.id
_entity.type
_entity.pdbx_description
1 polymer ?
#
loop_
_entity_poly.entity_id
_entity_poly.type
_entity_poly.pdbx_seq_one_letter_code
_entity_poly.pdbx_strand_id
1 'polypeptide(L)'
;MPLDPKWYRFRILNAAVSRVFRWEIRDENGTANIAHTMCKVIAGDGGYRKTPVNVPADGIILNVAERYEVVCDFRSLAGQTLYMWNHKDDNYMKAIPYFCYSHLIAKIVVGENPVEDPLFEENNDSIQPSAPITRVLSEADIQTAMTMINNGTAHREFVFGKIHGTMDHQWRNLGHDETCC
;
A
#
# COMPACT_ATOMS: atom_id res chain seq x y z
N MET A 1 -2.05 15.29 13.48
CA MET A 1 -1.49 13.94 13.65
C MET A 1 -0.20 14.07 14.43
N PRO A 2 -0.20 13.74 15.73
CA PRO A 2 1.04 13.64 16.49
C PRO A 2 1.89 12.48 15.96
N LEU A 3 3.20 12.69 15.81
CA LEU A 3 4.19 11.68 15.46
C LEU A 3 5.38 11.80 16.40
N ASP A 4 6.03 10.68 16.70
CA ASP A 4 7.33 10.70 17.37
C ASP A 4 8.44 11.05 16.36
N PRO A 5 9.60 11.57 16.77
CA PRO A 5 10.74 11.79 15.89
C PRO A 5 11.43 10.46 15.57
N LYS A 6 10.86 9.70 14.63
CA LYS A 6 11.37 8.40 14.16
C LYS A 6 10.98 8.12 12.71
N TRP A 7 11.32 6.93 12.21
CA TRP A 7 10.90 6.50 10.89
C TRP A 7 9.42 6.09 10.88
N TYR A 8 8.69 6.50 9.84
CA TYR A 8 7.31 6.05 9.60
C TYR A 8 7.15 5.50 8.20
N ARG A 9 6.34 4.46 8.06
CA ARG A 9 5.86 3.93 6.77
C ARG A 9 4.42 4.35 6.56
N PHE A 10 4.20 5.21 5.57
CA PHE A 10 2.87 5.58 5.10
C PHE A 10 2.45 4.67 3.96
N ARG A 11 1.25 4.09 4.07
CA ARG A 11 0.57 3.40 2.97
C ARG A 11 -0.49 4.33 2.42
N ILE A 12 -0.16 4.99 1.32
CA ILE A 12 -0.98 6.03 0.72
C ILE A 12 -1.83 5.37 -0.35
N LEU A 13 -3.15 5.51 -0.24
CA LEU A 13 -4.13 5.07 -1.23
C LEU A 13 -4.99 6.28 -1.60
N ASN A 14 -5.12 6.55 -2.89
CA ASN A 14 -6.15 7.47 -3.35
C ASN A 14 -7.47 6.72 -3.54
N ALA A 15 -8.31 6.80 -2.52
CA ALA A 15 -9.67 6.26 -2.53
C ALA A 15 -10.73 7.33 -2.89
N ALA A 16 -10.34 8.48 -3.44
CA ALA A 16 -11.30 9.49 -3.88
C ALA A 16 -12.06 9.02 -5.13
N VAL A 17 -13.29 9.51 -5.30
CA VAL A 17 -14.15 9.16 -6.45
C VAL A 17 -13.52 9.60 -7.78
N SER A 18 -12.95 10.80 -7.84
CA SER A 18 -12.42 11.38 -9.08
C SER A 18 -11.22 12.30 -8.90
N ARG A 19 -10.78 12.55 -7.66
CA ARG A 19 -9.72 13.52 -7.38
C ARG A 19 -8.35 12.89 -7.55
N VAL A 20 -7.52 13.48 -8.40
CA VAL A 20 -6.07 13.23 -8.44
C VAL A 20 -5.40 14.11 -7.39
N PHE A 21 -4.40 13.57 -6.68
CA PHE A 21 -3.61 14.32 -5.71
C PHE A 21 -2.18 14.50 -6.19
N ARG A 22 -1.58 15.64 -5.86
CA ARG A 22 -0.13 15.83 -5.90
C ARG A 22 0.34 15.90 -4.46
N TRP A 23 0.74 14.74 -3.93
CA TRP A 23 1.07 14.56 -2.53
C TRP A 23 2.47 15.09 -2.21
N GLU A 24 2.54 15.90 -1.17
CA GLU A 24 3.76 16.52 -0.65
C GLU A 24 3.73 16.60 0.88
N ILE A 25 4.90 16.83 1.48
CA ILE A 25 5.02 17.26 2.87
C ILE A 25 5.67 18.64 2.86
N ARG A 26 4.94 19.64 3.33
CA ARG A 26 5.40 21.02 3.43
C ARG A 26 5.91 21.33 4.83
N ASP A 27 6.87 22.24 4.91
CA ASP A 27 7.41 22.82 6.15
C ASP A 27 6.33 23.50 7.02
N GLU A 28 6.74 24.03 8.18
CA GLU A 28 5.86 24.72 9.13
C GLU A 28 5.15 25.96 8.59
N ASN A 29 5.67 26.54 7.51
CA ASN A 29 5.09 27.70 6.83
C ASN A 29 4.20 27.31 5.64
N GLY A 30 4.14 26.02 5.30
CA GLY A 30 3.44 25.52 4.12
C GLY A 30 4.14 25.86 2.81
N THR A 31 5.42 26.28 2.84
CA THR A 31 6.11 26.88 1.70
C THR A 31 6.97 25.91 0.92
N ALA A 32 7.92 25.21 1.56
CA ALA A 32 8.83 24.30 0.87
C ALA A 32 8.35 22.85 0.94
N ASN A 33 8.38 22.13 -0.18
CA ASN A 33 8.18 20.67 -0.16
C ASN A 33 9.47 20.00 0.32
N ILE A 34 9.42 19.38 1.49
CA ILE A 34 10.57 18.71 2.11
C ILE A 34 10.52 17.19 1.95
N ALA A 35 9.43 16.62 1.40
CA ALA A 35 9.30 15.16 1.27
C ALA A 35 10.48 14.51 0.51
N HIS A 36 11.04 15.19 -0.49
CA HIS A 36 12.11 14.65 -1.32
C HIS A 36 13.45 14.45 -0.59
N THR A 37 13.68 15.15 0.53
CA THR A 37 14.93 15.01 1.32
C THR A 37 14.80 13.99 2.44
N MET A 38 13.57 13.73 2.90
CA MET A 38 13.31 12.91 4.09
C MET A 38 12.55 11.62 3.80
N CYS A 39 11.98 11.46 2.60
CA CYS A 39 11.13 10.33 2.26
C CYS A 39 11.62 9.54 1.04
N LYS A 40 11.35 8.23 1.08
CA LYS A 40 11.62 7.29 -0.01
C LYS A 40 10.38 6.45 -0.33
N VAL A 41 10.09 6.30 -1.62
CA VAL A 41 9.10 5.37 -2.15
C VAL A 41 9.69 3.97 -2.14
N ILE A 42 9.03 3.04 -1.45
CA ILE A 42 9.48 1.65 -1.30
C ILE A 42 8.55 0.65 -1.99
N ALA A 43 7.31 1.02 -2.30
CA ALA A 43 6.36 0.16 -3.00
C ALA A 43 5.39 0.99 -3.84
N GLY A 44 4.86 0.36 -4.88
CA GLY A 44 3.73 0.85 -5.67
C GLY A 44 2.62 -0.20 -5.72
N ASP A 45 1.73 -0.11 -6.71
CA ASP A 45 0.61 -1.05 -6.86
C ASP A 45 1.03 -2.52 -6.91
N GLY A 46 2.12 -2.82 -7.63
CA GLY A 46 2.64 -4.18 -7.80
C GLY A 46 3.42 -4.73 -6.60
N GLY A 47 3.50 -4.00 -5.48
CA GLY A 47 4.29 -4.36 -4.32
C GLY A 47 5.63 -3.62 -4.23
N TYR A 48 6.59 -4.20 -3.51
CA TYR A 48 7.87 -3.55 -3.22
C TYR A 48 8.71 -3.31 -4.47
N ARG A 49 9.39 -2.16 -4.48
CA ARG A 49 10.43 -1.86 -5.46
C ARG A 49 11.69 -2.64 -5.10
N LYS A 50 12.50 -2.98 -6.11
CA LYS A 50 13.84 -3.57 -5.90
C LYS A 50 14.76 -2.66 -5.09
N THR A 51 14.64 -1.36 -5.32
CA THR A 51 15.41 -0.33 -4.62
C THR A 51 14.49 0.82 -4.21
N PRO A 52 14.63 1.36 -2.98
CA PRO A 52 13.97 2.59 -2.59
C PRO A 52 14.38 3.75 -3.49
N VAL A 53 13.44 4.65 -3.79
CA VAL A 53 13.70 5.85 -4.61
C VAL A 53 13.25 7.07 -3.83
N ASN A 54 14.02 8.15 -3.85
CA ASN A 54 13.61 9.39 -3.20
C ASN A 54 12.27 9.87 -3.78
N VAL A 55 11.43 10.44 -2.92
CA VAL A 55 10.22 11.14 -3.39
C VAL A 55 10.64 12.26 -4.36
N PRO A 56 9.96 12.46 -5.50
CA PRO A 56 10.30 13.54 -6.41
C PRO A 56 10.23 14.91 -5.72
N ALA A 57 11.09 15.85 -6.13
CA ALA A 57 11.07 17.22 -5.61
C ALA A 57 9.71 17.92 -5.84
N ASP A 58 9.05 17.56 -6.94
CA ASP A 58 7.69 18.01 -7.26
C ASP A 58 6.59 17.23 -6.51
N GLY A 59 6.92 16.26 -5.67
CA GLY A 59 5.92 15.42 -5.00
C GLY A 59 5.42 14.26 -5.88
N ILE A 60 4.46 13.50 -5.34
CA ILE A 60 3.94 12.29 -5.97
C ILE A 60 2.59 12.60 -6.60
N ILE A 61 2.46 12.38 -7.91
CA ILE A 61 1.15 12.33 -8.56
C ILE A 61 0.49 11.00 -8.19
N LEU A 62 -0.69 11.08 -7.61
CA LEU A 62 -1.46 9.96 -7.10
C LEU A 62 -2.85 9.95 -7.75
N ASN A 63 -3.00 9.11 -8.77
CA ASN A 63 -4.28 8.91 -9.46
C ASN A 63 -5.23 8.04 -8.65
N VAL A 64 -6.50 8.03 -9.04
CA VAL A 64 -7.54 7.24 -8.37
C VAL A 64 -7.16 5.75 -8.38
N ALA A 65 -7.29 5.10 -7.23
CA ALA A 65 -6.95 3.70 -6.97
C ALA A 65 -5.46 3.33 -6.97
N GLU A 66 -4.55 4.28 -7.20
CA GLU A 66 -3.12 4.05 -7.04
C GLU A 66 -2.73 3.95 -5.55
N ARG A 67 -1.77 3.07 -5.27
CA ARG A 67 -1.11 2.94 -3.98
C ARG A 67 0.38 3.22 -4.10
N TYR A 68 0.87 3.97 -3.12
CA TYR A 68 2.30 4.10 -2.86
C TYR A 68 2.58 3.83 -1.40
N GLU A 69 3.72 3.22 -1.14
CA GLU A 69 4.25 3.18 0.21
C GLU A 69 5.52 4.00 0.30
N VAL A 70 5.54 4.88 1.29
CA VAL A 70 6.59 5.85 1.50
C VAL A 70 7.09 5.72 2.91
N VAL A 71 8.41 5.60 3.07
CA VAL A 71 9.07 5.69 4.37
C VAL A 71 9.66 7.07 4.53
N CYS A 72 9.46 7.71 5.68
CA CYS A 72 9.93 9.06 5.96
C CYS A 72 10.65 9.12 7.32
N ASP A 73 11.76 9.85 7.37
CA ASP A 73 12.55 10.08 8.57
C ASP A 73 12.18 11.42 9.22
N PHE A 74 11.52 11.37 10.39
CA PHE A 74 11.15 12.58 11.14
C PHE A 74 12.12 12.93 12.27
N ARG A 75 13.22 12.19 12.45
CA ARG A 75 14.14 12.39 13.59
C ARG A 75 14.75 13.79 13.63
N SER A 76 15.11 14.34 12.47
CA SER A 76 15.67 15.69 12.34
C SER A 76 14.62 16.81 12.45
N LEU A 77 13.34 16.46 12.54
CA LEU A 77 12.21 17.39 12.57
C LEU A 77 11.53 17.44 13.94
N ALA A 78 12.21 17.01 15.00
CA ALA A 78 11.69 17.05 16.37
C ALA A 78 11.20 18.45 16.75
N GLY A 79 10.02 18.52 17.37
CA GLY A 79 9.34 19.76 17.77
C GLY A 79 8.70 20.54 16.62
N GLN A 80 8.85 20.12 15.36
CA GLN A 80 8.32 20.86 14.22
C GLN A 80 6.86 20.48 13.91
N THR A 81 6.15 21.44 13.31
CA THR A 81 4.85 21.22 12.69
C THR A 81 5.04 21.16 11.17
N LEU A 82 4.44 20.16 10.51
CA LEU A 82 4.49 20.00 9.07
C LEU A 82 3.08 19.84 8.51
N TYR A 83 2.93 19.94 7.18
CA TYR A 83 1.64 19.76 6.53
C TYR A 83 1.72 18.75 5.39
N MET A 84 0.89 17.71 5.45
CA MET A 84 0.58 16.92 4.26
C MET A 84 -0.27 17.77 3.32
N TRP A 85 0.20 17.89 2.09
CA TRP A 85 -0.29 18.87 1.16
C TRP A 85 -0.70 18.22 -0.16
N ASN A 86 -1.78 18.71 -0.73
CA ASN A 86 -2.19 18.45 -2.10
C ASN A 86 -1.84 19.69 -2.91
N HIS A 87 -0.80 19.66 -3.74
CA HIS A 87 -0.44 20.82 -4.55
C HIS A 87 -1.29 20.91 -5.82
N LYS A 88 -1.72 22.09 -6.21
CA LYS A 88 -2.48 22.26 -7.45
C LYS A 88 -1.58 21.94 -8.65
N ASP A 89 -2.00 21.01 -9.49
CA ASP A 89 -1.32 20.71 -10.75
C ASP A 89 -2.31 20.76 -11.91
N ASP A 90 -2.20 21.78 -12.75
CA ASP A 90 -3.14 21.99 -13.86
C ASP A 90 -2.99 20.96 -14.99
N ASN A 91 -1.87 20.22 -15.04
CA ASN A 91 -1.67 19.17 -16.04
C ASN A 91 -2.36 17.86 -15.65
N TYR A 92 -2.30 17.51 -14.36
CA TYR A 92 -2.87 16.27 -13.84
C TYR A 92 -4.27 16.43 -13.24
N MET A 93 -4.64 17.61 -12.76
CA MET A 93 -5.94 17.90 -12.12
C MET A 93 -6.91 18.62 -13.05
N LYS A 94 -6.82 18.38 -14.36
CA LYS A 94 -7.64 19.05 -15.37
C LYS A 94 -9.13 18.93 -15.05
N ALA A 95 -9.81 20.08 -15.02
CA ALA A 95 -11.24 20.20 -14.73
C ALA A 95 -11.68 19.69 -13.34
N ILE A 96 -10.74 19.39 -12.43
CA ILE A 96 -11.05 19.08 -11.04
C ILE A 96 -11.05 20.39 -10.25
N PRO A 97 -12.17 20.80 -9.64
CA PRO A 97 -12.18 22.01 -8.82
C PRO A 97 -11.18 21.92 -7.66
N TYR A 98 -10.41 22.98 -7.51
CA TYR A 98 -9.49 23.18 -6.40
C TYR A 98 -10.11 24.20 -5.45
N PHE A 99 -10.66 23.70 -4.34
CA PHE A 99 -11.46 24.48 -3.41
C PHE A 99 -10.60 25.14 -2.33
N CYS A 100 -11.21 26.06 -1.59
CA CYS A 100 -10.64 26.52 -0.32
C CYS A 100 -10.32 25.30 0.56
N TYR A 101 -9.08 25.23 1.04
CA TYR A 101 -8.56 24.13 1.88
C TYR A 101 -8.40 22.76 1.21
N SER A 102 -8.69 22.58 -0.09
CA SER A 102 -8.41 21.30 -0.76
C SER A 102 -6.91 21.00 -0.92
N HIS A 103 -6.08 21.94 -0.52
CA HIS A 103 -4.64 21.82 -0.43
C HIS A 103 -4.17 21.13 0.86
N LEU A 104 -4.98 21.17 1.93
CA LEU A 104 -4.58 20.66 3.23
C LEU A 104 -5.12 19.24 3.40
N ILE A 105 -4.22 18.25 3.46
CA ILE A 105 -4.58 16.85 3.73
C ILE A 105 -4.53 16.58 5.23
N ALA A 106 -3.44 16.95 5.89
CA ALA A 106 -3.28 16.75 7.32
C ALA A 106 -2.22 17.68 7.90
N LYS A 107 -2.35 18.03 9.18
CA LYS A 107 -1.28 18.63 9.99
C LYS A 107 -0.51 17.51 10.71
N ILE A 108 0.80 17.51 10.59
CA ILE A 108 1.73 16.65 11.33
C ILE A 108 2.35 17.48 12.45
N VAL A 109 2.41 16.93 13.67
CA VAL A 109 3.09 17.54 14.81
C VAL A 109 4.11 16.53 15.31
N VAL A 110 5.39 16.83 15.15
CA VAL A 110 6.47 15.93 15.56
C VAL A 110 6.83 16.22 17.02
N GLY A 111 6.90 15.19 17.85
CA GLY A 111 7.29 15.30 19.26
C GLY A 111 8.69 15.87 19.44
N GLU A 112 9.05 16.25 20.66
CA GLU A 112 10.36 16.87 20.92
C GLU A 112 11.47 15.83 21.15
N ASN A 113 11.11 14.67 21.70
CA ASN A 113 12.07 13.68 22.16
C ASN A 113 12.17 12.54 21.15
N PRO A 114 13.35 12.29 20.55
CA PRO A 114 13.57 11.15 19.68
C PRO A 114 13.25 9.84 20.40
N VAL A 115 12.61 8.93 19.67
CA VAL A 115 12.29 7.58 20.16
C VAL A 115 13.26 6.59 19.52
N GLU A 116 13.83 5.70 20.32
CA GLU A 116 14.65 4.60 19.84
C GLU A 116 13.77 3.62 19.04
N ASP A 117 14.08 3.45 17.75
CA ASP A 117 13.31 2.63 16.81
C ASP A 117 14.27 2.04 15.77
N PRO A 118 13.99 0.87 15.19
CA PRO A 118 14.81 0.29 14.13
C PRO A 118 14.94 1.26 12.96
N LEU A 119 16.16 1.40 12.46
CA LEU A 119 16.43 2.24 11.30
C LEU A 119 15.86 1.60 10.04
N PHE A 120 15.38 2.43 9.12
CA PHE A 120 15.08 1.96 7.78
C PHE A 120 16.39 1.60 7.07
N GLU A 121 16.54 0.33 6.72
CA GLU A 121 17.67 -0.17 5.93
C GLU A 121 17.27 -0.21 4.45
N GLU A 122 18.00 0.57 3.63
CA GLU A 122 17.70 0.68 2.20
C GLU A 122 18.04 -0.59 1.42
N ASN A 123 19.04 -1.33 1.90
CA ASN A 123 19.54 -2.56 1.30
C ASN A 123 19.21 -3.69 2.26
N ASN A 124 18.12 -4.41 2.00
CA ASN A 124 17.84 -5.62 2.72
C ASN A 124 18.09 -6.83 1.81
N ASP A 125 19.37 -7.16 1.60
CA ASP A 125 19.78 -8.35 0.84
C ASP A 125 19.26 -9.67 1.47
N SER A 126 18.80 -9.60 2.74
CA SER A 126 18.20 -10.73 3.46
C SER A 126 16.71 -10.93 3.14
N ILE A 127 16.01 -9.90 2.65
CA ILE A 127 14.67 -10.05 2.05
C ILE A 127 14.91 -10.31 0.56
N GLN A 128 15.34 -11.53 0.26
CA GLN A 128 15.06 -12.06 -1.07
C GLN A 128 13.54 -11.88 -1.28
N PRO A 129 13.07 -11.29 -2.39
CA PRO A 129 11.65 -11.30 -2.69
C PRO A 129 11.22 -12.75 -2.52
N SER A 130 10.23 -13.02 -1.65
CA SER A 130 9.64 -14.35 -1.54
C SER A 130 9.49 -14.83 -2.96
N ALA A 131 10.25 -15.87 -3.34
CA ALA A 131 10.42 -16.23 -4.75
C ALA A 131 9.03 -16.14 -5.38
N PRO A 132 8.84 -15.36 -6.48
CA PRO A 132 7.52 -15.19 -7.04
C PRO A 132 6.89 -16.57 -7.10
N ILE A 133 5.66 -16.72 -6.63
CA ILE A 133 4.99 -18.02 -6.67
C ILE A 133 4.82 -18.33 -8.16
N THR A 134 5.84 -18.92 -8.77
CA THR A 134 5.90 -19.37 -10.15
C THR A 134 5.33 -20.77 -10.26
N ARG A 135 4.70 -21.28 -9.19
CA ARG A 135 3.91 -22.49 -9.22
C ARG A 135 2.66 -22.23 -10.05
N VAL A 136 2.87 -22.21 -11.37
CA VAL A 136 1.85 -22.47 -12.37
C VAL A 136 1.50 -23.95 -12.27
N LEU A 137 0.26 -24.32 -12.56
CA LEU A 137 -0.17 -25.72 -12.57
C LEU A 137 0.82 -26.55 -13.38
N SER A 138 1.52 -27.46 -12.72
CA SER A 138 2.39 -28.43 -13.40
C SER A 138 1.53 -29.44 -14.15
N GLU A 139 2.12 -30.14 -15.12
CA GLU A 139 1.41 -31.23 -15.82
C GLU A 139 0.93 -32.32 -14.84
N ALA A 140 1.65 -32.51 -13.73
CA ALA A 140 1.22 -33.36 -12.63
C ALA A 140 0.00 -32.80 -11.89
N ASP A 141 -0.02 -31.50 -11.55
CA ASP A 141 -1.19 -30.86 -10.92
C ASP A 141 -2.43 -30.97 -11.83
N ILE A 142 -2.24 -30.80 -13.16
CA ILE A 142 -3.31 -30.96 -14.16
C ILE A 142 -3.79 -32.42 -14.20
N GLN A 143 -2.89 -33.39 -14.23
CA GLN A 143 -3.26 -34.80 -14.30
C GLN A 143 -3.96 -35.28 -13.02
N THR A 144 -3.53 -34.78 -11.85
CA THR A 144 -4.20 -35.02 -10.59
C THR A 144 -5.61 -34.42 -10.61
N ALA A 145 -5.77 -33.18 -11.07
CA ALA A 145 -7.10 -32.57 -11.23
C ALA A 145 -7.99 -33.36 -12.20
N MET A 146 -7.46 -33.82 -13.33
CA MET A 146 -8.20 -34.66 -14.29
C MET A 146 -8.60 -36.00 -13.70
N THR A 147 -7.73 -36.63 -12.90
CA THR A 147 -8.04 -37.87 -12.18
C THR A 147 -9.16 -37.64 -11.16
N MET A 148 -9.12 -36.52 -10.44
CA MET A 148 -10.16 -36.14 -9.48
C MET A 148 -11.51 -35.92 -10.18
N ILE A 149 -11.54 -35.20 -11.30
CA ILE A 149 -12.74 -34.99 -12.12
C ILE A 149 -13.33 -36.34 -12.56
N ASN A 150 -12.50 -37.24 -13.09
CA ASN A 150 -12.96 -38.55 -13.58
C ASN A 150 -13.49 -39.45 -12.47
N ASN A 151 -12.96 -39.29 -11.24
CA ASN A 151 -13.39 -40.04 -10.07
C ASN A 151 -14.51 -39.34 -9.28
N GLY A 152 -14.98 -38.16 -9.73
CA GLY A 152 -15.99 -37.36 -9.03
C GLY A 152 -15.51 -36.82 -7.68
N THR A 153 -14.21 -36.70 -7.46
CA THR A 153 -13.63 -36.17 -6.21
C THR A 153 -13.20 -34.71 -6.38
N ALA A 154 -13.23 -33.95 -5.28
CA ALA A 154 -12.82 -32.55 -5.25
C ALA A 154 -12.12 -32.25 -3.92
N HIS A 155 -11.18 -31.32 -3.92
CA HIS A 155 -10.57 -30.85 -2.67
C HIS A 155 -11.56 -30.05 -1.81
N ARG A 156 -12.45 -29.30 -2.46
CA ARG A 156 -13.51 -28.52 -1.81
C ARG A 156 -14.75 -28.57 -2.67
N GLU A 157 -15.90 -28.75 -2.04
CA GLU A 157 -17.19 -28.67 -2.71
C GLU A 157 -17.86 -27.33 -2.35
N PHE A 158 -18.27 -26.60 -3.38
CA PHE A 158 -19.10 -25.41 -3.20
C PHE A 158 -20.55 -25.78 -3.44
N VAL A 159 -21.32 -25.84 -2.37
CA VAL A 159 -22.73 -26.27 -2.43
C VAL A 159 -23.61 -25.03 -2.51
N PHE A 160 -24.38 -24.92 -3.61
CA PHE A 160 -25.45 -23.95 -3.72
C PHE A 160 -26.75 -24.56 -3.18
N GLY A 161 -27.25 -23.99 -2.09
CA GLY A 161 -28.50 -24.41 -1.47
C GLY A 161 -29.57 -23.32 -1.52
N LYS A 162 -30.84 -23.74 -1.45
CA LYS A 162 -31.92 -22.86 -1.01
C LYS A 162 -32.48 -23.41 0.29
N ILE A 163 -32.35 -22.66 1.37
CA ILE A 163 -33.02 -22.95 2.63
C ILE A 163 -34.04 -21.82 2.84
N HIS A 164 -35.32 -22.19 2.90
CA HIS A 164 -36.45 -21.28 3.11
C HIS A 164 -36.54 -20.10 2.11
N GLY A 165 -36.21 -20.33 0.84
CA GLY A 165 -36.31 -19.30 -0.21
C GLY A 165 -35.13 -18.32 -0.29
N THR A 166 -34.21 -18.37 0.68
CA THR A 166 -32.93 -17.66 0.67
C THR A 166 -31.83 -18.54 0.07
N MET A 167 -31.00 -17.95 -0.80
CA MET A 167 -29.83 -18.62 -1.35
C MET A 167 -28.74 -18.68 -0.27
N ASP A 168 -28.28 -19.88 0.05
CA ASP A 168 -27.18 -20.14 0.96
C ASP A 168 -26.00 -20.73 0.19
N HIS A 169 -24.78 -20.35 0.56
CA HIS A 169 -23.56 -20.82 -0.04
C HIS A 169 -22.57 -21.19 1.06
N GLN A 170 -22.14 -22.45 1.07
CA GLN A 170 -21.21 -22.96 2.06
C GLN A 170 -20.11 -23.80 1.40
N TRP A 171 -18.88 -23.56 1.84
CA TRP A 171 -17.75 -24.43 1.55
C TRP A 171 -17.79 -25.63 2.49
N ARG A 172 -17.81 -26.85 1.93
CA ARG A 172 -17.64 -28.08 2.72
C ARG A 172 -16.25 -28.67 2.47
N ASN A 173 -15.48 -28.84 3.54
CA ASN A 173 -14.23 -29.58 3.49
C ASN A 173 -14.55 -31.09 3.49
N LEU A 174 -14.12 -31.81 2.46
CA LEU A 174 -14.43 -33.24 2.29
C LEU A 174 -13.40 -34.19 2.93
N GLY A 175 -12.59 -33.71 3.88
CA GLY A 175 -11.84 -34.58 4.79
C GLY A 175 -10.77 -35.47 4.14
N HIS A 176 -9.96 -34.92 3.24
CA HIS A 176 -8.65 -35.52 2.92
C HIS A 176 -7.55 -34.67 3.53
N ASP A 177 -6.68 -35.34 4.30
CA ASP A 177 -5.63 -34.78 5.16
C ASP A 177 -5.01 -33.50 4.59
N GLU A 178 -5.10 -32.43 5.37
CA GLU A 178 -4.40 -31.17 5.14
C GLU A 178 -2.90 -31.28 5.50
N THR A 179 -2.23 -32.37 5.11
CA THR A 179 -0.77 -32.38 5.03
C THR A 179 -0.35 -32.05 3.60
N CYS A 180 -0.39 -30.77 3.26
CA CYS A 180 0.33 -30.25 2.10
C CYS A 180 1.02 -28.94 2.49
N CYS A 181 2.35 -28.98 2.43
CA CYS A 181 3.31 -27.92 2.72
C CYS A 181 3.10 -26.64 1.89
#